data_AF-A0A0Q5B0M0-F1
#
_entry.id   AF-A0A0Q5B0M0-F1
#
_cell.length_a   1.000
_cell.length_b   1.000
_cell.length_c   1.000
_cell.angle_alpha   90.00
_cell.angle_beta   90.00
_cell.angle_gamma   90.00
#
_symmetry.space_group_name_H-M   'P 1'
#
loop_
_entity.id
_entity.type
_entity.pdbx_description
1 polymer ?
#
loop_
_entity_poly.entity_id
_entity_poly.type
_entity_poly.pdbx_seq_one_letter_code
_entity_poly.pdbx_strand_id
1 'polypeptide(L)'
;MSATARGATTEEDRLDQLRRGASTDDARRAAVELLIATGLVRDEHPWVLHDSGTWWIDFDRATEAVDALTVEHEKWGLTPSLLSVLEMAASLADGLTVHLRHVLPELDDEHTSLVMAAIAEAAGHPHAEPPQA
;
A
#
# COMPACT_ATOMS: atom_id res chain seq x y z
N MET A 1 -15.24 26.65 16.32
CA MET A 1 -14.41 27.04 15.16
C MET A 1 -13.04 27.41 15.70
N SER A 2 -11.93 26.73 15.49
CA SER A 2 -11.54 25.70 14.52
C SER A 2 -10.45 24.82 15.17
N ALA A 3 -10.65 23.49 15.16
CA ALA A 3 -9.66 22.51 15.62
C ALA A 3 -9.05 21.71 14.45
N THR A 4 -9.35 22.08 13.21
CA THR A 4 -9.05 21.30 12.00
C THR A 4 -7.67 21.53 11.40
N ALA A 5 -6.91 22.54 11.85
CA ALA A 5 -5.61 22.87 11.26
C ALA A 5 -4.40 22.10 11.82
N ARG A 6 -4.53 21.46 13.00
CA ARG A 6 -3.40 20.80 13.70
C ARG A 6 -3.22 19.31 13.37
N GLY A 7 -4.21 18.67 12.73
CA GLY A 7 -4.16 17.25 12.36
C GLY A 7 -3.82 16.99 10.90
N ALA A 8 -4.12 17.93 10.00
CA ALA A 8 -3.79 17.80 8.57
C ALA A 8 -2.27 17.87 8.34
N THR A 9 -1.57 18.74 9.07
CA THR A 9 -0.11 18.88 8.95
C THR A 9 0.62 17.61 9.37
N THR A 10 0.17 16.90 10.41
CA THR A 10 0.82 15.67 10.88
C THR A 10 0.62 14.48 9.96
N GLU A 11 -0.56 14.37 9.35
CA GLU A 11 -0.88 13.29 8.42
C GLU A 11 -0.14 13.48 7.09
N GLU A 12 -0.18 14.69 6.54
CA GLU A 12 0.54 15.04 5.32
C GLU A 12 2.06 14.88 5.51
N ASP A 13 2.61 15.35 6.64
CA ASP A 13 4.02 15.15 6.98
C ASP A 13 4.39 13.65 7.06
N ARG A 14 3.49 12.81 7.59
CA ARG A 14 3.67 11.34 7.64
C ARG A 14 3.72 10.75 6.24
N LEU A 15 2.73 11.04 5.39
CA LEU A 15 2.68 10.52 4.03
C LEU A 15 3.90 10.97 3.20
N ASP A 16 4.34 12.22 3.37
CA ASP A 16 5.53 12.75 2.71
C ASP A 16 6.83 12.10 3.19
N GLN A 17 6.91 11.69 4.46
CA GLN A 17 8.04 10.89 4.94
C GLN A 17 8.07 9.51 4.29
N LEU A 18 6.92 8.82 4.23
CA LEU A 18 6.82 7.51 3.60
C LEU A 18 7.23 7.55 2.12
N ARG A 19 6.73 8.54 1.38
CA ARG A 19 7.10 8.79 -0.02
C ARG A 19 8.59 9.01 -0.20
N ARG A 20 9.20 9.86 0.63
CA ARG A 20 10.65 10.12 0.61
C ARG A 20 11.46 8.85 0.91
N GLY A 21 10.98 7.99 1.80
CA GLY A 21 11.63 6.71 2.11
C GLY A 21 11.62 5.70 0.94
N ALA A 22 10.74 5.88 -0.03
CA ALA A 22 10.60 5.01 -1.21
C ALA A 22 11.15 5.62 -2.51
N SER A 23 11.65 6.86 -2.50
CA SER A 23 11.92 7.62 -3.72
C SER A 23 13.09 7.13 -4.59
N THR A 24 13.86 6.15 -4.13
CA THR A 24 15.02 5.61 -4.85
C THR A 24 14.67 4.50 -5.85
N ASP A 25 13.44 3.97 -5.79
CA ASP A 25 12.98 2.85 -6.60
C ASP A 25 11.52 3.04 -7.01
N ASP A 26 11.23 2.97 -8.30
CA ASP A 26 9.88 3.17 -8.84
C ASP A 26 8.90 2.10 -8.35
N ALA A 27 9.35 0.85 -8.18
CA ALA A 27 8.50 -0.24 -7.71
C ALA A 27 8.11 -0.05 -6.24
N ARG A 28 9.08 0.29 -5.38
CA ARG A 28 8.82 0.63 -3.98
C ARG A 28 7.97 1.90 -3.83
N ARG A 29 8.18 2.92 -4.67
CA ARG A 29 7.36 4.14 -4.70
C ARG A 29 5.91 3.81 -5.06
N ALA A 30 5.67 3.01 -6.10
CA ALA A 30 4.35 2.57 -6.50
C ALA A 30 3.65 1.75 -5.40
N ALA A 31 4.39 0.87 -4.71
CA ALA A 31 3.85 0.11 -3.58
C ALA A 31 3.38 1.02 -2.43
N VAL A 32 4.16 2.06 -2.08
CA VAL A 32 3.76 3.02 -1.05
C VAL A 32 2.53 3.81 -1.46
N GLU A 33 2.48 4.33 -2.70
CA GLU A 33 1.29 5.06 -3.17
C GLU A 33 0.04 4.16 -3.22
N LEU A 34 0.19 2.88 -3.57
CA LEU A 34 -0.91 1.90 -3.53
C LEU A 34 -1.46 1.75 -2.10
N LEU A 35 -0.61 1.60 -1.09
CA LEU A 35 -1.04 1.52 0.31
C LEU A 35 -1.70 2.82 0.79
N ILE A 36 -1.21 3.99 0.36
CA ILE A 36 -1.81 5.28 0.69
C ILE A 36 -3.21 5.40 0.07
N ALA A 37 -3.33 5.11 -1.23
CA ALA A 37 -4.58 5.24 -1.99
C ALA A 37 -5.69 4.32 -1.45
N THR A 38 -5.32 3.17 -0.88
CA THR A 38 -6.24 2.16 -0.33
C THR A 38 -6.48 2.32 1.17
N GLY A 39 -5.89 3.34 1.81
CA GLY A 39 -6.06 3.58 3.24
C GLY A 39 -5.37 2.54 4.14
N LEU A 40 -4.40 1.80 3.60
CA LEU A 40 -3.59 0.81 4.34
C LEU A 40 -2.41 1.44 5.10
N VAL A 41 -2.29 2.77 5.09
CA VAL A 41 -1.34 3.53 5.91
C VAL A 41 -2.04 4.12 7.13
N ARG A 42 -2.12 3.35 8.22
CA ARG A 42 -2.73 3.74 9.49
C ARG A 42 -1.86 3.28 10.65
N ASP A 43 -1.84 4.05 11.75
CA ASP A 43 -0.96 3.79 12.91
C ASP A 43 -1.25 2.43 13.56
N GLU A 44 -2.49 1.97 13.46
CA GLU A 44 -2.95 0.68 13.96
C GLU A 44 -2.45 -0.52 13.13
N HIS A 45 -1.94 -0.30 11.92
CA HIS A 45 -1.45 -1.37 11.06
C HIS A 45 0.00 -1.74 11.40
N PRO A 46 0.31 -3.05 11.55
CA PRO A 46 1.61 -3.51 12.07
C PRO A 46 2.79 -3.26 11.13
N TRP A 47 2.54 -3.03 9.83
CA TRP A 47 3.54 -2.70 8.82
C TRP A 47 3.83 -1.19 8.74
N VAL A 48 3.06 -0.35 9.42
CA VAL A 48 3.31 1.10 9.50
C VAL A 48 4.10 1.38 10.76
N LEU A 49 5.39 1.65 10.60
CA LEU A 49 6.31 1.83 11.73
C LEU A 49 6.67 3.29 11.92
N HIS A 50 6.86 3.66 13.18
CA HIS A 50 7.29 4.97 13.59
C HIS A 50 8.28 4.87 14.75
N ASP A 51 9.46 5.43 14.55
CA ASP A 51 10.48 5.57 15.59
C ASP A 51 11.18 6.92 15.44
N SER A 52 11.44 7.57 16.57
CA SER A 52 12.24 8.79 16.65
C SER A 52 11.83 9.89 15.66
N GLY A 53 10.53 10.00 15.36
CA GLY A 53 9.97 11.00 14.45
C GLY A 53 10.03 10.63 12.96
N THR A 54 10.43 9.40 12.62
CA THR A 54 10.53 8.90 11.25
C THR A 54 9.53 7.78 11.02
N TRP A 55 8.74 7.90 9.95
CA TRP A 55 7.78 6.88 9.50
C TRP A 55 8.35 6.05 8.36
N TRP A 56 8.06 4.75 8.34
CA TRP A 56 8.36 3.86 7.21
C TRP A 56 7.36 2.70 7.12
N ILE A 57 7.28 2.09 5.93
CA ILE A 57 6.58 0.82 5.73
C ILE A 57 7.57 -0.32 5.83
N ASP A 58 7.22 -1.31 6.65
CA ASP A 58 7.90 -2.59 6.78
C ASP A 58 7.14 -3.65 5.97
N PHE A 59 7.62 -3.94 4.76
CA PHE A 59 6.96 -4.86 3.83
C PHE A 59 7.14 -6.34 4.21
N ASP A 60 8.15 -6.68 5.02
CA ASP A 60 8.25 -8.00 5.64
C ASP A 60 7.07 -8.20 6.60
N ARG A 61 6.77 -7.21 7.45
CA ARG A 61 5.58 -7.24 8.32
C ARG A 61 4.27 -7.19 7.55
N ALA A 62 4.23 -6.49 6.41
CA ALA A 62 3.05 -6.50 5.54
C ALA A 62 2.77 -7.92 5.03
N THR A 63 3.83 -8.64 4.63
CA THR A 63 3.76 -10.05 4.21
C THR A 63 3.28 -10.93 5.37
N GLU A 64 3.87 -10.81 6.56
CA GLU A 64 3.43 -11.55 7.74
C GLU A 64 1.95 -11.28 8.08
N ALA A 65 1.46 -10.07 7.83
CA ALA A 65 0.07 -9.70 8.07
C ALA A 65 -0.90 -10.35 7.07
N VAL A 66 -0.47 -10.65 5.85
CA VAL A 66 -1.28 -11.41 4.87
C VAL A 66 -1.58 -12.81 5.42
N ASP A 67 -0.59 -13.46 6.03
CA ASP A 67 -0.69 -14.82 6.60
C ASP A 67 -1.26 -14.86 8.03
N ALA A 68 -1.64 -13.72 8.61
CA ALA A 68 -2.20 -13.65 9.95
C ALA A 68 -3.57 -14.35 10.05
N LEU A 69 -4.04 -14.61 11.28
CA LEU A 69 -5.35 -15.22 11.46
C LEU A 69 -6.46 -14.20 11.17
N THR A 70 -7.66 -14.69 10.89
CA THR A 70 -8.81 -13.86 10.52
C THR A 70 -9.18 -12.82 11.58
N VAL A 71 -8.94 -13.10 12.86
CA VAL A 71 -9.25 -12.17 13.97
C VAL A 71 -8.36 -10.91 13.89
N GLU A 72 -7.10 -11.07 13.50
CA GLU A 72 -6.16 -9.99 13.28
C GLU A 72 -6.56 -9.18 12.04
N HIS A 73 -6.96 -9.83 10.95
CA HIS A 73 -7.48 -9.16 9.76
C HIS A 73 -8.71 -8.29 10.08
N GLU A 74 -9.67 -8.82 10.84
CA GLU A 74 -10.84 -8.07 11.30
C GLU A 74 -10.46 -6.86 12.16
N LYS A 75 -9.48 -7.03 13.07
CA LYS A 75 -8.96 -5.95 13.91
C LYS A 75 -8.36 -4.80 13.09
N TRP A 76 -7.70 -5.12 11.97
CA TRP A 76 -7.12 -4.15 11.05
C TRP A 76 -8.10 -3.69 9.96
N GLY A 77 -9.33 -4.19 9.96
CA GLY A 77 -10.33 -3.83 8.95
C GLY A 77 -9.98 -4.32 7.55
N LEU A 78 -9.21 -5.40 7.45
CA LEU A 78 -8.78 -5.96 6.17
C LEU A 78 -9.89 -6.83 5.57
N THR A 79 -10.38 -6.41 4.41
CA THR A 79 -11.22 -7.23 3.53
C THR A 79 -10.33 -8.15 2.67
N PRO A 80 -10.89 -9.20 2.03
CA PRO A 80 -10.14 -10.01 1.07
C PRO A 80 -9.47 -9.20 -0.04
N SER A 81 -10.15 -8.16 -0.55
CA SER A 81 -9.58 -7.23 -1.54
C SER A 81 -8.39 -6.45 -0.98
N LEU A 82 -8.49 -5.94 0.25
CA LEU A 82 -7.38 -5.22 0.89
C LEU A 82 -6.19 -6.13 1.23
N LEU A 83 -6.43 -7.40 1.57
CA LEU A 83 -5.36 -8.39 1.72
C LEU A 83 -4.62 -8.62 0.39
N SER A 84 -5.37 -8.74 -0.71
CA SER A 84 -4.81 -8.86 -2.05
C SER A 84 -4.01 -7.62 -2.47
N VAL A 85 -4.48 -6.42 -2.12
CA VAL A 85 -3.70 -5.18 -2.30
C VAL A 85 -2.40 -5.22 -1.48
N LEU A 86 -2.46 -5.62 -0.21
CA LEU A 86 -1.29 -5.69 0.67
C LEU A 86 -0.24 -6.67 0.14
N GLU A 87 -0.68 -7.85 -0.32
CA GLU A 87 0.17 -8.86 -0.96
C GLU A 87 0.84 -8.31 -2.23
N MET A 88 0.08 -7.63 -3.09
CA MET A 88 0.62 -6.99 -4.30
C MET A 88 1.61 -5.87 -3.98
N ALA A 89 1.34 -5.04 -2.97
CA ALA A 89 2.25 -3.98 -2.55
C ALA A 89 3.58 -4.56 -2.03
N ALA A 90 3.53 -5.61 -1.21
CA ALA A 90 4.73 -6.30 -0.73
C ALA A 90 5.53 -6.95 -1.89
N SER A 91 4.84 -7.53 -2.87
CA SER A 91 5.45 -8.06 -4.08
C SER A 91 6.19 -7.00 -4.90
N LEU A 92 5.55 -5.84 -5.10
CA LEU A 92 6.17 -4.73 -5.83
C LEU A 92 7.38 -4.16 -5.09
N ALA A 93 7.32 -4.02 -3.77
CA ALA A 93 8.40 -3.42 -2.99
C ALA A 93 9.63 -4.33 -2.84
N ASP A 94 9.43 -5.60 -2.44
CA ASP A 94 10.52 -6.48 -2.01
C ASP A 94 10.64 -7.76 -2.87
N GLY A 95 9.84 -7.87 -3.94
CA GLY A 95 9.92 -8.99 -4.89
C GLY A 95 9.30 -10.30 -4.41
N LEU A 96 8.36 -10.23 -3.45
CA LEU A 96 7.61 -11.40 -2.99
C LEU A 96 6.91 -12.11 -4.18
N THR A 97 6.98 -13.43 -4.22
CA THR A 97 6.24 -14.20 -5.24
C THR A 97 4.76 -14.20 -4.94
N VAL A 98 3.95 -13.75 -5.89
CA VAL A 98 2.49 -13.73 -5.79
C VAL A 98 1.85 -14.73 -6.75
N HIS A 99 0.83 -15.43 -6.27
CA HIS A 99 -0.01 -16.28 -7.10
C HIS A 99 -1.22 -15.49 -7.61
N LEU A 100 -1.08 -14.84 -8.77
CA LEU A 100 -2.13 -14.00 -9.37
C LEU A 100 -3.51 -14.69 -9.46
N ARG A 101 -3.53 -16.01 -9.67
CA ARG A 101 -4.78 -16.79 -9.72
C ARG A 101 -5.59 -16.75 -8.41
N HIS A 102 -4.95 -16.44 -7.29
CA HIS A 102 -5.59 -16.33 -5.97
C HIS A 102 -5.88 -14.87 -5.61
N VAL A 103 -5.02 -13.94 -6.00
CA VAL A 103 -5.16 -12.50 -5.70
C VAL A 103 -6.22 -11.83 -6.57
N LEU A 104 -6.19 -12.06 -7.88
CA LEU A 104 -7.05 -11.34 -8.82
C LEU A 104 -8.57 -11.52 -8.58
N PRO A 105 -9.07 -12.72 -8.20
CA PRO A 105 -10.50 -12.89 -7.92
C PRO A 105 -11.04 -12.12 -6.71
N GLU A 106 -10.17 -11.73 -5.77
CA GLU A 106 -10.57 -11.06 -4.53
C GLU A 106 -10.54 -9.53 -4.64
N LEU A 107 -9.90 -8.98 -5.69
CA LEU A 107 -9.87 -7.55 -5.94
C LEU A 107 -11.24 -7.07 -6.43
N ASP A 108 -11.77 -6.02 -5.79
CA ASP A 108 -12.90 -5.26 -6.34
C ASP A 108 -12.45 -4.32 -7.48
N ASP A 109 -13.40 -3.66 -8.15
CA ASP A 109 -13.14 -2.82 -9.32
C ASP A 109 -12.19 -1.64 -9.02
N GLU A 110 -12.32 -1.05 -7.84
CA GLU A 110 -11.50 0.09 -7.41
C GLU A 110 -10.07 -0.37 -7.11
N HIS A 111 -9.92 -1.41 -6.28
CA HIS A 111 -8.63 -1.98 -5.94
C HIS A 111 -7.91 -2.57 -7.15
N THR A 112 -8.64 -3.18 -8.09
CA THR A 112 -8.07 -3.65 -9.36
C THR A 112 -7.46 -2.49 -10.14
N SER A 113 -8.18 -1.38 -10.26
CA SER A 113 -7.71 -0.20 -11.00
C SER A 113 -6.44 0.38 -10.37
N LEU A 114 -6.40 0.47 -9.03
CA LEU A 114 -5.24 0.96 -8.29
C LEU A 114 -4.03 0.02 -8.41
N VAL A 115 -4.23 -1.30 -8.29
CA VAL A 115 -3.16 -2.30 -8.45
C VAL A 115 -2.58 -2.24 -9.85
N MET A 116 -3.41 -2.15 -10.88
CA MET A 116 -2.93 -2.06 -12.27
C MET A 116 -2.15 -0.77 -12.53
N ALA A 117 -2.58 0.36 -11.95
CA ALA A 117 -1.84 1.62 -12.02
C ALA A 117 -0.47 1.49 -11.33
N ALA A 118 -0.41 0.87 -10.15
CA ALA A 118 0.84 0.65 -9.42
C ALA A 118 1.81 -0.27 -10.19
N ILE A 119 1.32 -1.32 -10.84
CA ILE A 119 2.14 -2.19 -11.71
C ILE A 119 2.69 -1.40 -12.90
N ALA A 120 1.87 -0.58 -13.54
CA ALA A 120 2.31 0.24 -14.67
C ALA A 120 3.38 1.26 -14.23
N GLU A 121 3.19 1.90 -13.08
CA GLU A 121 4.17 2.81 -12.49
C GLU A 121 5.49 2.12 -12.16
N ALA A 122 5.44 0.95 -11.50
CA ALA A 122 6.63 0.13 -11.19
C ALA A 122 7.39 -0.30 -12.45
N ALA A 123 6.69 -0.44 -13.59
CA ALA A 123 7.28 -0.74 -14.89
C ALA A 123 7.85 0.50 -15.61
N GLY A 124 7.75 1.71 -15.02
CA GLY A 124 8.18 2.96 -15.64
C GLY A 124 7.16 3.56 -16.61
N HIS A 125 5.88 3.19 -16.48
CA HIS A 125 4.79 3.61 -17.35
C HIS A 125 3.59 4.20 -16.57
N PRO A 126 3.77 5.28 -15.78
CA PRO A 126 2.73 5.85 -14.91
C PRO A 126 1.52 6.44 -15.65
N HIS A 127 1.58 6.54 -16.98
CA HIS A 127 0.52 7.07 -17.85
C HIS A 127 0.19 6.13 -19.01
N ALA A 128 0.45 4.82 -18.86
CA ALA A 128 0.10 3.87 -19.91
C ALA A 128 -1.41 3.88 -20.16
N GLU A 129 -1.82 4.43 -21.29
CA GLU A 129 -3.14 4.15 -21.84
C GLU A 129 -3.14 2.73 -22.44
N PRO A 130 -4.28 2.01 -22.38
CA PRO A 130 -4.39 0.72 -23.05
C PRO A 130 -4.05 0.86 -24.54
N PRO A 131 -3.35 -0.12 -25.15
CA PRO A 131 -3.13 -0.10 -26.60
C PRO A 131 -4.47 -0.03 -27.32
N GLN A 132 -4.65 0.98 -28.17
CA GLN A 132 -5.84 1.09 -29.01
C GLN A 132 -5.74 0.04 -30.12
N ALA A 133 -6.73 -0.85 -30.16
CA ALA A 133 -6.84 -1.93 -31.15
C ALA A 133 -7.21 -1.41 -32.55
#